data_AF-A0A0F7EF68-F1
#
_entry.id   AF-A0A0F7EF68-F1
#
_cell.length_a   1.000
_cell.length_b   1.000
_cell.length_c   1.000
_cell.angle_alpha   90.00
_cell.angle_beta   90.00
_cell.angle_gamma   90.00
#
_symmetry.space_group_name_H-M   'P 1'
#
loop_
_entity.id
_entity.type
_entity.pdbx_description
1 polymer ?
#
loop_
_entity_poly.entity_id
_entity_poly.type
_entity_poly.pdbx_seq_one_letter_code
_entity_poly.pdbx_strand_id
1 'polypeptide(L)' 'MFVRFKGTNNSLQAYGYRFEKDKLVNVEDSEVLEKLKERDDFELVEPKKEKTTTRRKSEGVTDADTKESKRAE' A
#
# COMPACT_ATOMS: atom_id res chain seq x y z
N MET A 1 12.55 -3.18 10.09
CA MET A 1 12.53 -2.90 8.63
C MET A 1 11.37 -3.68 8.03
N PHE A 2 10.59 -3.13 7.11
CA PHE A 2 9.49 -3.89 6.52
C PHE A 2 9.98 -4.67 5.32
N VAL A 3 9.54 -5.92 5.20
CA VAL A 3 9.86 -6.77 4.04
C VAL A 3 8.55 -7.17 3.37
N ARG A 4 8.49 -6.98 2.06
CA ARG A 4 7.41 -7.45 1.20
C ARG A 4 7.87 -8.68 0.44
N PHE A 5 7.12 -9.77 0.53
CA PHE A 5 7.36 -10.95 -0.29
C PHE A 5 6.71 -10.80 -1.67
N LYS A 6 7.52 -10.94 -2.73
CA LYS A 6 7.13 -10.84 -4.14
C LYS A 6 7.16 -12.17 -4.88
N GLY A 7 7.52 -13.26 -4.20
CA GLY A 7 7.56 -14.58 -4.81
C GLY A 7 6.20 -15.03 -5.36
N THR A 8 6.23 -16.06 -6.18
CA THR A 8 5.03 -16.57 -6.88
C THR A 8 4.01 -17.18 -5.90
N ASN A 9 4.49 -17.72 -4.78
CA ASN A 9 3.71 -18.39 -3.74
C ASN A 9 2.80 -17.44 -2.95
N ASN A 10 1.71 -17.97 -2.36
CA ASN A 10 0.82 -17.19 -1.48
C ASN A 10 1.47 -16.83 -0.14
N SER A 11 2.40 -17.65 0.34
CA SER A 11 3.19 -17.36 1.53
C SER A 11 4.48 -18.16 1.52
N LEU A 12 5.50 -17.65 2.21
CA LEU A 12 6.78 -18.31 2.43
C LEU A 12 7.16 -18.20 3.89
N GLN A 13 7.53 -19.32 4.51
CA GLN A 13 8.09 -19.33 5.86
C GLN A 13 9.61 -19.44 5.75
N ALA A 14 10.34 -18.46 6.29
CA ALA A 14 11.79 -18.42 6.24
C ALA A 14 12.34 -17.70 7.47
N TYR A 15 13.47 -18.17 8.00
CA TYR A 15 14.16 -17.55 9.15
C TYR A 15 13.26 -17.35 10.39
N GLY A 16 12.26 -18.22 10.59
CA GLY A 16 11.30 -18.11 11.70
C GLY A 16 10.15 -17.13 11.46
N TYR A 17 10.15 -16.38 10.36
CA TYR A 17 9.09 -15.47 9.97
C TYR A 17 8.18 -16.07 8.90
N ARG A 18 6.90 -15.72 8.96
CA ARG A 18 5.91 -16.07 7.92
C ARG A 18 5.64 -14.85 7.06
N PHE A 19 6.07 -14.90 5.81
CA PHE A 19 5.84 -13.86 4.82
C PHE A 19 4.62 -14.22 3.97
N GLU A 20 3.58 -13.41 4.06
CA GLU A 20 2.39 -13.56 3.22
C GLU A 20 2.50 -12.64 2.00
N LYS A 21 2.03 -13.13 0.84
CA LYS A 21 1.92 -12.32 -0.36
C LYS A 21 0.97 -11.15 -0.07
N ASP A 22 1.39 -9.96 -0.46
CA ASP A 22 0.66 -8.69 -0.24
C ASP A 22 0.63 -8.15 1.20
N LYS A 23 1.36 -8.77 2.14
CA LYS A 23 1.60 -8.18 3.48
C LYS A 23 3.04 -7.75 3.68
N LEU A 24 3.20 -6.71 4.50
CA LEU A 24 4.49 -6.25 4.99
C LEU A 24 4.76 -6.93 6.33
N VAL A 25 5.91 -7.60 6.44
CA VAL A 25 6.38 -8.19 7.69
C VAL A 25 7.47 -7.31 8.28
N ASN A 26 7.32 -6.89 9.54
CA ASN A 26 8.40 -6.20 10.23
C ASN A 26 9.44 -7.22 10.70
N VAL A 27 10.66 -7.08 10.19
CA VAL A 27 11.81 -7.87 10.61
C VAL A 27 12.79 -6.93 11.31
N GLU A 28 13.15 -7.28 12.54
CA GLU A 28 14.06 -6.52 13.39
C GLU A 28 15.49 -7.06 13.34
N ASP A 29 15.66 -8.34 12.97
CA ASP A 29 16.95 -8.98 12.81
C ASP A 29 17.71 -8.52 11.57
N SER A 30 18.83 -7.82 11.80
CA SER A 30 19.73 -7.35 10.74
C SER A 30 20.29 -8.49 9.87
N GLU A 31 20.68 -9.61 10.48
CA GLU A 31 21.23 -10.76 9.72
C GLU A 31 20.17 -11.38 8.79
N VAL A 32 18.91 -11.42 9.23
CA VAL A 32 17.79 -11.90 8.42
C VAL A 32 17.53 -10.92 7.28
N LEU A 33 17.61 -9.61 7.54
CA LEU A 33 17.44 -8.58 6.51
C LEU A 33 18.50 -8.66 5.42
N GLU A 34 19.77 -8.91 5.76
CA GLU A 34 20.84 -9.09 4.78
C GLU A 34 20.57 -10.28 3.87
N LYS A 35 20.19 -11.44 4.44
CA LYS A 35 19.84 -12.64 3.66
C LYS A 35 18.61 -12.45 2.78
N LEU A 36 17.61 -11.71 3.25
CA LEU A 36 16.42 -11.38 2.46
C LEU A 36 16.74 -10.40 1.33
N LYS A 37 17.70 -9.48 1.52
CA LYS A 37 18.15 -8.55 0.50
C LYS A 37 18.89 -9.24 -0.65
N GLU A 38 19.56 -10.35 -0.39
CA GLU A 38 20.20 -11.19 -1.41
C GLU A 38 19.21 -12.00 -2.26
N ARG A 39 17.93 -12.06 -1.87
CA ARG A 39 16.90 -12.81 -2.59
C ARG A 39 15.99 -11.89 -3.41
N ASP A 40 15.92 -12.13 -4.71
CA ASP A 40 14.99 -11.43 -5.62
C ASP A 40 13.50 -11.63 -5.29
N ASP A 41 13.17 -12.66 -4.50
CA ASP A 41 11.82 -12.92 -4.02
C ASP A 41 11.32 -11.90 -2.97
N PHE A 42 12.20 -11.06 -2.43
CA PHE A 42 11.89 -10.15 -1.33
C PHE A 42 12.25 -8.71 -1.66
N GLU A 43 11.41 -7.77 -1.22
CA GLU A 43 11.68 -6.35 -1.30
C GLU A 43 11.74 -5.76 0.12
N LEU A 44 12.90 -5.23 0.49
CA LEU A 44 13.06 -4.49 1.73
C LEU A 44 12.48 -3.08 1.53
N VAL A 45 11.39 -2.81 2.23
CA VAL A 45 10.71 -1.53 2.25
C VAL A 45 11.12 -0.81 3.54
N GLU A 46 11.93 0.23 3.38
CA GLU A 46 12.08 1.19 4.47
C GLU A 46 10.72 1.85 4.71
N PRO A 47 10.32 2.09 5.97
CA PRO A 47 9.21 2.98 6.26
C PRO A 47 9.64 4.42 5.93
N LYS A 48 9.85 4.72 4.65
CA LYS A 48 9.71 6.08 4.17
C LYS A 48 8.25 6.38 4.42
N LYS A 49 8.02 7.27 5.40
CA LYS A 49 6.74 7.93 5.66
C LYS A 49 6.05 8.07 4.32
N GLU A 50 5.10 7.18 4.06
CA GLU A 50 4.29 7.29 2.86
C GLU A 50 3.62 8.63 3.05
N LYS A 51 4.08 9.62 2.27
CA LYS A 51 3.28 10.79 1.99
C LYS A 51 2.02 10.19 1.41
N THR A 52 1.02 10.10 2.26
CA THR A 52 -0.40 10.05 1.98
C THR A 52 -0.61 10.68 0.61
N THR A 53 -0.64 9.88 -0.46
CA THR A 53 -1.26 10.35 -1.68
C THR A 53 -2.73 10.11 -1.48
N THR A 54 -3.28 10.96 -0.60
CA THR A 54 -4.66 11.37 -0.61
C THR A 54 -4.92 11.93 -2.02
N ARG A 55 -5.27 11.08 -2.97
CA ARG A 55 -6.20 11.50 -4.02
C ARG A 55 -7.62 11.30 -3.51
N ARG A 56 -7.96 12.01 -2.42
CA ARG A 56 -9.31 12.56 -2.30
C ARG A 56 -9.34 13.72 -3.27
N LYS A 57 -9.76 13.47 -4.51
CA LYS A 57 -10.26 14.56 -5.34
C LYS A 57 -11.73 14.75 -4.96
N SER A 58 -11.92 15.40 -3.81
CA SER A 58 -13.18 16.03 -3.45
C SER A 58 -13.15 17.43 -4.07
N GLU A 59 -13.64 17.57 -5.29
CA GLU A 59 -13.92 18.86 -5.93
C GLU A 59 -14.91 18.55 -7.08
N GLY A 60 -16.12 19.09 -7.17
CA GLY A 60 -16.68 20.24 -6.47
C GLY A 60 -18.18 20.09 -6.20
N VAL A 61 -18.58 20.73 -5.10
CA VAL A 61 -19.88 21.38 -4.99
C VAL A 61 -20.07 22.24 -6.24
N THR A 62 -21.06 21.90 -7.06
CA THR A 62 -21.67 22.89 -7.97
C THR A 62 -22.94 23.35 -7.28
N ASP A 63 -22.79 24.45 -6.55
CA ASP A 63 -23.88 25.36 -6.29
C ASP A 63 -24.34 25.86 -7.66
N ALA A 64 -25.50 25.39 -8.10
CA ALA A 64 -26.22 25.94 -9.22
C ALA A 64 -27.67 26.16 -8.78
N ASP A 65 -27.85 27.09 -7.83
CA ASP A 65 -29.04 27.93 -7.84
C ASP A 65 -29.01 28.71 -9.17
N THR A 66 -29.83 28.27 -10.12
CA THR A 66 -30.24 29.10 -11.25
C THR A 66 -31.69 28.77 -11.56
N LYS A 67 -32.56 29.56 -10.93
CA LYS A 67 -33.74 30.21 -11.49
C LYS A 67 -34.41 29.58 -12.73
N GLU A 68 -35.71 29.36 -12.54
CA GLU A 68 -36.80 29.88 -13.37
C GLU A 68 -37.29 29.06 -14.58
N SER A 69 -38.64 29.01 -14.65
CA SER A 69 -39.53 28.55 -15.74
C SER A 69 -39.75 27.02 -15.82
N LYS A 70 -40.97 26.49 -15.93
CA LYS A 70 -42.18 27.00 -16.60
C LYS A 70 -43.41 26.17 -16.20
N ARG A 71 -44.57 26.81 -16.17
CA ARG A 71 -45.92 26.19 -16.21
C ARG A 71 -46.06 25.14 -17.32
N ALA A 72 -46.84 24.10 -17.06
CA ALA A 72 -47.79 23.40 -17.94
C ALA A 72 -48.34 22.22 -17.12
N GLU A 73 -49.61 21.84 -17.09
CA GLU A 73 -50.90 22.28 -17.65
C GLU A 73 -51.97 21.68 -16.70
#